data_AF-A0A7R9FQE5-F1
#
_entry.id   AF-A0A7R9FQE5-F1
#
_cell.length_a   1.000
_cell.length_b   1.000
_cell.length_c   1.000
_cell.angle_alpha   90.00
_cell.angle_beta   90.00
_cell.angle_gamma   90.00
#
_symmetry.space_group_name_H-M   'P 1'
#
loop_
_entity.id
_entity.type
_entity.pdbx_description
1 polymer ?
#
loop_
_entity_poly.entity_id
_entity_poly.type
_entity_poly.pdbx_seq_one_letter_code
_entity_poly.pdbx_strand_id
1 'polypeptide(L)'
;MYSFEGDFRRHPVQSYRGASKKESRDDIVRKAQEERRKRELERKKEECALRIEAFVRGCLARKRIYRDLRSRFDELQKEVAAESGRGLTQKEEVFLTLVQWLVYFFRQQTDQKRLDWLASFLMKNQKQISSWRQENPAVWRRKLQWILHLSLRHLSQTGNHFLPLRLLEIFTQNESNAKELFFFLIKRGYYTDLRRLLDQRVPPVIDASPNPPTPLADCIYDLMVRPLALIKDSAIDSPFTLSCLGALNGQVLSTPYSEQVELFLLPALRQRTPNFPFKELLAFLSRPEASLEVPWTLYSILYLGMRHLHWTDDPSSMAYLQVLSRLMREFPCRSFLQMHYGSDEPSSDGEDEESTMEVDFSTDQHSSLEAQCLEMLNNPEQVKEIVLTVVRLPNPVTFHVASIAYGLLCYHSNAMHEYRLLQTLALQPLFLQKLWRHLHDGKSSASSSPNFYSQLKQLSSGINLNAEDSDGLIPLLASFPASLSILFLLLNDEELFGSPVKVKFSKLTIVTRSLIAFDEDRFGMFFGF
;
A
#
# COMPACT_ATOMS: atom_id res chain seq x y z
N MET A 1 -2.15 38.20 -60.20
CA MET A 1 -3.22 39.21 -60.09
C MET A 1 -4.40 38.57 -59.42
N TYR A 2 -4.71 38.94 -58.18
CA TYR A 2 -5.94 38.53 -57.50
C TYR A 2 -7.09 39.38 -58.06
N SER A 3 -8.09 38.74 -58.67
CA SER A 3 -9.33 39.41 -59.07
C SER A 3 -10.14 39.70 -57.81
N PHE A 4 -10.26 40.97 -57.49
CA PHE A 4 -11.09 41.48 -56.40
C PHE A 4 -12.48 41.76 -56.98
N GLU A 5 -13.36 40.76 -56.96
CA GLU A 5 -14.78 40.95 -57.27
C GLU A 5 -15.44 41.60 -56.05
N GLY A 6 -15.44 42.93 -56.07
CA GLY A 6 -16.02 43.78 -55.04
C GLY A 6 -17.55 43.77 -55.08
N ASP A 7 -18.18 42.73 -54.55
CA ASP A 7 -19.61 42.74 -54.20
C ASP A 7 -19.81 43.16 -52.74
N PHE A 8 -19.68 44.48 -52.49
CA PHE A 8 -19.84 45.08 -51.16
C PHE A 8 -21.28 45.46 -50.81
N ARG A 9 -22.27 45.10 -51.63
CA ARG A 9 -23.70 45.30 -51.32
C ARG A 9 -24.43 43.98 -51.31
N ARG A 10 -24.93 43.58 -50.14
CA ARG A 10 -25.90 42.49 -50.03
C ARG A 10 -27.13 42.87 -50.84
N HIS A 11 -27.30 42.26 -52.01
CA HIS A 11 -28.59 42.28 -52.69
C HIS A 11 -29.63 41.63 -51.77
N PRO A 12 -30.81 42.23 -51.59
CA PRO A 12 -31.87 41.59 -50.83
C PRO A 12 -32.20 40.26 -51.51
N VAL A 13 -31.95 39.15 -50.81
CA VAL A 13 -32.33 37.83 -51.29
C VAL A 13 -33.86 37.77 -51.24
N GLN A 14 -34.49 38.10 -52.36
CA GLN A 14 -35.93 37.91 -52.54
C GLN A 14 -36.20 36.41 -52.58
N SER A 15 -36.74 35.89 -51.49
CA SER A 15 -37.32 34.55 -51.46
C SER A 15 -38.55 34.54 -52.36
N TYR A 16 -38.45 33.95 -53.56
CA TYR A 16 -39.58 33.65 -54.44
C TYR A 16 -40.47 32.49 -53.92
N ARG A 17 -40.62 32.35 -52.61
CA ARG A 17 -41.52 31.37 -51.97
C ARG A 17 -42.88 31.96 -51.59
N GLY A 18 -43.27 33.07 -52.22
CA GLY A 18 -44.54 33.76 -52.02
C GLY A 18 -45.74 33.14 -52.73
N ALA A 19 -45.83 31.81 -52.81
CA ALA A 19 -47.01 31.15 -53.36
C ALA A 19 -47.37 29.88 -52.58
N SER A 20 -48.42 30.00 -51.75
CA SER A 20 -49.36 28.93 -51.38
C SER A 20 -49.22 28.14 -50.06
N LYS A 21 -48.69 28.71 -48.95
CA LYS A 21 -49.08 28.23 -47.60
C LYS A 21 -49.13 29.38 -46.57
N LYS A 22 -50.30 29.64 -45.99
CA LYS A 22 -50.42 30.42 -44.73
C LYS A 22 -49.82 29.55 -43.63
N GLU A 23 -48.59 29.83 -43.21
CA GLU A 23 -47.97 29.13 -42.10
C GLU A 23 -48.67 29.50 -40.79
N SER A 24 -48.94 28.50 -39.94
CA SER A 24 -49.50 28.72 -38.61
C SER A 24 -48.54 29.57 -37.77
N ARG A 25 -49.07 30.38 -36.84
CA ARG A 25 -48.26 31.11 -35.85
C ARG A 25 -47.28 30.17 -35.14
N ASP A 26 -47.68 28.94 -34.87
CA ASP A 26 -46.85 27.93 -34.20
C ASP A 26 -45.73 27.41 -35.12
N ASP A 27 -45.97 27.30 -36.43
CA ASP A 27 -44.94 26.93 -37.41
C ASP A 27 -43.87 28.03 -37.55
N ILE A 28 -44.29 29.30 -37.49
CA ILE A 28 -43.38 30.45 -37.50
C ILE A 28 -42.52 30.47 -36.22
N VAL A 29 -43.14 30.22 -35.06
CA VAL A 29 -42.42 30.12 -33.78
C VAL A 29 -41.45 28.95 -33.78
N ARG A 30 -41.85 27.77 -34.26
CA ARG A 30 -40.99 26.58 -34.36
C ARG A 30 -39.78 26.84 -35.27
N LYS A 31 -39.99 27.43 -36.45
CA LYS A 31 -38.88 27.81 -37.35
C LYS A 31 -37.93 28.81 -36.72
N ALA A 32 -38.44 29.83 -36.02
CA ALA A 32 -37.62 30.80 -35.32
C ALA A 32 -36.80 30.15 -34.19
N GLN A 33 -37.37 29.16 -33.48
CA GLN A 33 -36.66 28.38 -32.46
C GLN A 33 -35.59 27.47 -33.08
N GLU A 34 -35.89 26.77 -34.18
CA GLU A 34 -34.92 25.94 -34.92
C GLU A 34 -33.76 26.77 -35.45
N GLU A 35 -34.03 27.97 -35.98
CA GLU A 35 -33.00 28.88 -36.45
C GLU A 35 -32.14 29.40 -35.29
N ARG A 36 -32.74 29.73 -34.13
CA ARG A 36 -31.98 30.06 -32.90
C ARG A 36 -31.10 28.90 -32.46
N ARG A 37 -31.64 27.68 -32.42
CA ARG A 37 -30.89 26.47 -32.07
C ARG A 37 -29.73 26.21 -33.04
N LYS A 38 -29.93 26.46 -34.34
CA LYS A 38 -28.88 26.35 -35.36
C LYS A 38 -27.76 27.37 -35.12
N ARG A 39 -28.09 28.63 -34.86
CA ARG A 39 -27.10 29.67 -34.51
C ARG A 39 -26.34 29.33 -33.21
N GLU A 40 -27.02 28.77 -32.22
CA GLU A 40 -26.37 28.30 -30.99
C GLU A 40 -25.43 27.12 -31.23
N LEU A 41 -25.82 26.16 -32.08
CA LEU A 41 -24.96 25.04 -32.48
C LEU A 41 -23.74 25.53 -33.26
N GLU A 42 -23.90 26.49 -34.16
CA GLU A 42 -22.80 27.12 -34.90
C GLU A 42 -21.83 27.84 -33.95
N ARG A 43 -22.34 28.63 -33.00
CA ARG A 43 -21.51 29.26 -31.96
C ARG A 43 -20.75 28.25 -31.12
N LYS A 44 -21.39 27.14 -30.72
CA LYS A 44 -20.72 26.05 -29.98
C LYS A 44 -19.61 25.40 -30.82
N LYS A 45 -19.85 25.19 -32.12
CA LYS A 45 -18.83 24.65 -33.05
C LYS A 45 -17.65 25.60 -33.19
N GLU A 46 -17.90 26.91 -33.34
CA GLU A 46 -16.87 27.93 -33.40
C GLU A 46 -16.06 27.99 -32.10
N GLU A 47 -16.71 27.93 -30.94
CA GLU A 47 -16.03 27.90 -29.64
C GLU A 47 -15.16 26.65 -29.49
N CYS A 48 -15.65 25.47 -29.87
CA CYS A 48 -14.88 24.24 -29.90
C CYS A 48 -13.67 24.35 -30.85
N ALA A 49 -13.85 24.91 -32.05
CA ALA A 49 -12.78 25.14 -33.01
C ALA A 49 -11.70 26.06 -32.44
N LEU A 50 -12.08 27.18 -31.82
CA LEU A 50 -11.15 28.11 -31.16
C LEU A 50 -10.35 27.43 -30.04
N ARG A 51 -10.98 26.57 -29.23
CA ARG A 51 -10.29 25.82 -28.17
C ARG A 51 -9.26 24.86 -28.76
N ILE A 52 -9.61 24.14 -29.83
CA ILE A 52 -8.69 23.22 -30.52
C ILE A 52 -7.53 24.01 -31.14
N GLU A 53 -7.81 25.11 -31.84
CA GLU A 53 -6.77 25.94 -32.46
C GLU A 53 -5.82 26.55 -31.42
N ALA A 54 -6.35 27.08 -30.31
CA ALA A 54 -5.54 27.62 -29.22
C ALA A 54 -4.64 26.54 -28.62
N PHE A 55 -5.16 25.34 -28.40
CA PHE A 55 -4.39 24.20 -27.92
C PHE A 55 -3.26 23.80 -28.90
N VAL A 56 -3.56 23.71 -30.20
CA VAL A 56 -2.57 23.38 -31.25
C VAL A 56 -1.49 24.46 -31.33
N ARG A 57 -1.87 25.75 -31.37
CA ARG A 57 -0.92 26.87 -31.35
C ARG A 57 -0.02 26.81 -30.11
N GLY A 58 -0.58 26.53 -28.94
CA GLY A 58 0.18 26.35 -27.69
C GLY A 58 1.15 25.16 -27.73
N CYS A 59 0.77 24.05 -28.38
CA CYS A 59 1.66 22.90 -28.56
C CYS A 59 2.82 23.21 -29.53
N LEU A 60 2.54 23.89 -30.64
CA LEU A 60 3.56 24.31 -31.61
C LEU A 60 4.52 25.35 -31.01
N ALA A 61 4.01 26.32 -30.24
CA ALA A 61 4.83 27.30 -29.53
C ALA A 61 5.78 26.63 -28.54
N ARG A 62 5.28 25.71 -27.69
CA ARG A 62 6.11 24.91 -26.77
C ARG A 62 7.19 24.12 -27.51
N LYS A 63 6.85 23.50 -28.65
CA LYS A 63 7.84 22.78 -29.48
C LYS A 63 8.95 23.72 -30.00
N ARG A 64 8.62 24.94 -30.43
CA ARG A 64 9.62 25.94 -30.86
C ARG A 64 10.53 26.35 -29.70
N ILE A 65 9.94 26.75 -28.57
CA ILE A 65 10.69 27.13 -27.36
C ILE A 65 11.63 26.01 -26.91
N TYR A 66 11.17 24.76 -26.89
CA TYR A 66 12.02 23.63 -26.52
C TYR A 66 13.16 23.37 -27.52
N ARG A 67 13.02 23.75 -28.79
CA ARG A 67 14.10 23.64 -29.77
C ARG A 67 15.14 24.74 -29.54
N ASP A 68 14.68 25.97 -29.34
CA ASP A 68 15.54 27.13 -29.12
C ASP A 68 16.32 27.00 -27.79
N LEU A 69 15.67 26.49 -26.74
CA LEU A 69 16.36 26.22 -25.46
C LEU A 69 17.38 25.09 -25.57
N ARG A 70 17.13 24.07 -26.41
CA ARG A 70 18.11 23.00 -26.65
C ARG A 70 19.34 23.52 -27.39
N SER A 71 19.17 24.37 -28.41
CA SER A 71 20.32 24.94 -29.12
C SER A 71 21.15 25.83 -28.21
N ARG A 72 20.49 26.69 -27.42
CA ARG A 72 21.18 27.52 -26.42
C ARG A 72 21.90 26.70 -25.35
N PHE A 73 21.30 25.59 -24.91
CA PHE A 73 21.94 24.66 -23.99
C PHE A 73 23.22 24.07 -24.60
N ASP A 74 23.14 23.60 -25.86
CA ASP A 74 24.28 22.99 -26.55
C ASP A 74 25.40 23.99 -26.85
N GLU A 75 25.06 25.26 -27.13
CA GLU A 75 26.02 26.35 -27.31
C GLU A 75 26.77 26.64 -26.00
N LEU A 76 26.05 26.87 -24.91
CA LEU A 76 26.65 27.09 -23.58
C LEU A 76 27.46 25.88 -23.11
N GLN A 77 27.01 24.65 -23.41
CA GLN A 77 27.76 23.44 -23.11
C GLN A 77 29.12 23.43 -23.81
N LYS A 78 29.18 23.87 -25.08
CA LYS A 78 30.44 23.96 -25.84
C LYS A 78 31.35 25.05 -25.31
N GLU A 79 30.81 26.21 -24.96
CA GLU A 79 31.56 27.30 -24.33
C GLU A 79 32.21 26.84 -23.02
N VAL A 80 31.44 26.17 -22.16
CA VAL A 80 31.93 25.60 -20.90
C VAL A 80 33.01 24.55 -21.13
N ALA A 81 32.89 23.73 -22.17
CA ALA A 81 33.91 22.73 -22.51
C ALA A 81 35.20 23.36 -23.06
N ALA A 82 35.08 24.37 -23.93
CA ALA A 82 36.20 25.07 -24.55
C ALA A 82 37.00 25.90 -23.54
N GLU A 83 36.34 26.41 -22.50
CA GLU A 83 36.93 27.28 -21.49
C GLU A 83 37.38 26.56 -20.21
N SER A 84 37.64 25.25 -20.28
CA SER A 84 38.09 24.41 -19.15
C SER A 84 39.37 24.91 -18.43
N GLY A 85 39.98 26.04 -18.85
CA GLY A 85 41.08 26.74 -18.17
C GLY A 85 40.82 28.21 -17.79
N ARG A 86 39.65 28.82 -18.05
CA ARG A 86 39.38 30.27 -17.82
C ARG A 86 38.29 30.62 -16.79
N GLY A 87 37.77 29.64 -16.05
CA GLY A 87 36.94 29.89 -14.85
C GLY A 87 35.45 30.12 -15.09
N LEU A 88 34.92 30.01 -16.31
CA LEU A 88 33.46 30.08 -16.55
C LEU A 88 32.69 28.92 -15.88
N THR A 89 33.35 27.78 -15.72
CA THR A 89 32.90 26.61 -14.93
C THR A 89 32.71 26.92 -13.44
N GLN A 90 33.26 28.04 -12.95
CA GLN A 90 33.19 28.47 -11.55
C GLN A 90 32.05 29.46 -11.29
N LYS A 91 31.23 29.79 -12.30
CA LYS A 91 30.08 30.68 -12.13
C LYS A 91 28.84 29.87 -11.80
N GLU A 92 28.34 30.03 -10.57
CA GLU A 92 27.10 29.41 -10.07
C GLU A 92 25.91 29.62 -11.02
N GLU A 93 25.76 30.83 -11.55
CA GLU A 93 24.64 31.24 -12.40
C GLU A 93 24.53 30.45 -13.71
N VAL A 94 25.68 30.14 -14.32
CA VAL A 94 25.74 29.36 -15.58
C VAL A 94 25.19 27.96 -15.33
N PHE A 95 25.60 27.34 -14.22
CA PHE A 95 25.11 26.03 -13.85
C PHE A 95 23.60 26.03 -13.55
N LEU A 96 23.14 26.98 -12.74
CA LEU A 96 21.72 27.10 -12.38
C LEU A 96 20.83 27.29 -13.62
N THR A 97 21.33 28.03 -14.61
CA THR A 97 20.68 28.28 -15.91
C THR A 97 20.58 27.00 -16.74
N LEU A 98 21.69 26.24 -16.87
CA LEU A 98 21.70 24.96 -17.58
C LEU A 98 20.72 23.95 -16.98
N VAL A 99 20.70 23.84 -15.64
CA VAL A 99 19.72 22.98 -14.95
C VAL A 99 18.29 23.45 -15.18
N GLN A 100 18.05 24.76 -15.12
CA GLN A 100 16.72 25.33 -15.36
C GLN A 100 16.18 24.97 -16.74
N TRP A 101 17.01 25.16 -17.76
CA TRP A 101 16.62 24.86 -19.13
C TRP A 101 16.38 23.37 -19.31
N LEU A 102 17.30 22.52 -18.83
CA LEU A 102 17.13 21.07 -18.93
C LEU A 102 15.80 20.64 -18.29
N VAL A 103 15.53 21.03 -17.04
CA VAL A 103 14.27 20.66 -16.34
C VAL A 103 13.02 21.11 -17.11
N TYR A 104 13.09 22.23 -17.84
CA TYR A 104 11.96 22.76 -18.58
C TYR A 104 11.66 22.01 -19.89
N PHE A 105 12.68 21.59 -20.65
CA PHE A 105 12.48 20.94 -21.96
C PHE A 105 12.72 19.43 -21.96
N PHE A 106 13.22 18.85 -20.86
CA PHE A 106 13.72 17.48 -20.81
C PHE A 106 12.71 16.46 -21.35
N ARG A 107 13.16 15.70 -22.33
CA ARG A 107 12.48 14.51 -22.82
C ARG A 107 13.47 13.35 -22.85
N GLN A 108 13.11 12.27 -22.17
CA GLN A 108 13.98 11.12 -21.94
C GLN A 108 14.58 10.52 -23.22
N GLN A 109 13.80 10.44 -24.31
CA GLN A 109 14.25 9.88 -25.58
C GLN A 109 15.26 10.76 -26.33
N THR A 110 15.25 12.08 -26.13
CA THR A 110 16.05 13.03 -26.93
C THR A 110 17.16 13.72 -26.15
N ASP A 111 16.99 13.88 -24.83
CA ASP A 111 17.83 14.74 -23.99
C ASP A 111 18.70 13.96 -22.99
N GLN A 112 18.77 12.63 -23.11
CA GLN A 112 19.61 11.77 -22.26
C GLN A 112 21.07 12.23 -22.22
N LYS A 113 21.69 12.44 -23.38
CA LYS A 113 23.11 12.86 -23.46
C LYS A 113 23.39 14.18 -22.73
N ARG A 114 22.40 15.09 -22.69
CA ARG A 114 22.49 16.38 -21.97
C ARG A 114 22.41 16.18 -20.46
N LEU A 115 21.54 15.28 -20.01
CA LEU A 115 21.45 14.87 -18.60
C LEU A 115 22.75 14.19 -18.15
N ASP A 116 23.28 13.26 -18.95
CA ASP A 116 24.53 12.55 -18.64
C ASP A 116 25.72 13.52 -18.54
N TRP A 117 25.79 14.51 -19.44
CA TRP A 117 26.81 15.54 -19.36
C TRP A 117 26.67 16.39 -18.08
N LEU A 118 25.45 16.82 -17.74
CA LEU A 118 25.21 17.59 -16.50
C LEU A 118 25.51 16.77 -15.24
N ALA A 119 25.14 15.50 -15.20
CA ALA A 119 25.45 14.61 -14.10
C ALA A 119 26.96 14.39 -13.97
N SER A 120 27.68 14.21 -15.09
CA SER A 120 29.14 14.11 -15.10
C SER A 120 29.81 15.41 -14.63
N PHE A 121 29.27 16.56 -15.03
CA PHE A 121 29.74 17.87 -14.59
C PHE A 121 29.55 18.07 -13.08
N LEU A 122 28.39 17.68 -12.55
CA LEU A 122 28.10 17.71 -11.11
C LEU A 122 29.10 16.87 -10.32
N MET A 123 29.43 15.67 -10.79
CA MET A 123 30.40 14.81 -10.10
C MET A 123 31.82 15.40 -10.12
N LYS A 124 32.25 15.99 -11.25
CA LYS A 124 33.58 16.61 -11.36
C LYS A 124 33.76 17.82 -10.43
N ASN A 125 32.70 18.60 -10.21
CA ASN A 125 32.77 19.86 -9.47
C ASN A 125 32.17 19.78 -8.05
N GLN A 126 32.11 18.58 -7.44
CA GLN A 126 31.46 18.34 -6.15
C GLN A 126 31.89 19.30 -5.02
N LYS A 127 33.18 19.66 -4.95
CA LYS A 127 33.73 20.56 -3.92
C LYS A 127 33.19 21.99 -4.06
N GLN A 128 33.11 22.50 -5.29
CA GLN A 128 32.57 23.85 -5.57
C GLN A 128 31.05 23.89 -5.39
N ILE A 129 30.35 22.82 -5.76
CA ILE A 129 28.90 22.73 -5.54
C ILE A 129 28.58 22.72 -4.05
N SER A 130 29.45 22.11 -3.24
CA SER A 130 29.32 22.14 -1.77
C SER A 130 29.43 23.56 -1.21
N SER A 131 30.31 24.41 -1.74
CA SER A 131 30.40 25.82 -1.33
C SER A 131 29.19 26.63 -1.78
N TRP A 132 28.77 26.52 -3.04
CA TRP A 132 27.56 27.23 -3.53
C TRP A 132 26.29 26.82 -2.80
N ARG A 133 26.20 25.56 -2.36
CA ARG A 133 25.09 25.08 -1.54
C ARG A 133 25.02 25.77 -0.18
N GLN A 134 26.16 26.16 0.41
CA GLN A 134 26.19 26.88 1.67
C GLN A 134 25.74 28.33 1.49
N GLU A 135 26.10 28.95 0.38
CA GLU A 135 25.72 30.33 0.04
C GLU A 135 24.23 30.46 -0.31
N ASN A 136 23.70 29.55 -1.15
CA ASN A 136 22.31 29.59 -1.65
C ASN A 136 21.55 28.25 -1.45
N PRO A 137 21.28 27.82 -0.21
CA PRO A 137 20.80 26.46 0.08
C PRO A 137 19.43 26.14 -0.55
N ALA A 138 18.50 27.11 -0.58
CA ALA A 138 17.14 26.87 -1.06
C ALA A 138 17.06 26.66 -2.58
N VAL A 139 17.84 27.41 -3.36
CA VAL A 139 17.87 27.31 -4.83
C VAL A 139 18.54 25.99 -5.23
N TRP A 140 19.70 25.69 -4.65
CA TRP A 140 20.43 24.45 -4.91
C TRP A 140 19.63 23.21 -4.52
N ARG A 141 18.90 23.26 -3.41
CA ARG A 141 18.02 22.16 -3.00
C ARG A 141 16.99 21.82 -4.08
N ARG A 142 16.26 22.82 -4.59
CA ARG A 142 15.25 22.60 -5.65
C ARG A 142 15.87 22.07 -6.93
N LYS A 143 17.01 22.63 -7.33
CA LYS A 143 17.70 22.23 -8.56
C LYS A 143 18.22 20.79 -8.45
N LEU A 144 18.85 20.43 -7.33
CA LEU A 144 19.30 19.07 -7.05
C LEU A 144 18.13 18.08 -6.98
N GLN A 145 17.04 18.43 -6.29
CA GLN A 145 15.81 17.62 -6.24
C GLN A 145 15.32 17.25 -7.65
N TRP A 146 15.28 18.22 -8.57
CA TRP A 146 14.86 17.96 -9.95
C TRP A 146 15.86 17.13 -10.73
N ILE A 147 17.17 17.40 -10.64
CA ILE A 147 18.18 16.61 -11.35
C ILE A 147 18.17 15.16 -10.87
N LEU A 148 18.10 14.93 -9.55
CA LEU A 148 18.04 13.59 -8.99
C LEU A 148 16.75 12.87 -9.40
N HIS A 149 15.61 13.58 -9.43
CA HIS A 149 14.36 13.00 -9.94
C HIS A 149 14.45 12.62 -11.43
N LEU A 150 15.03 13.48 -12.27
CA LEU A 150 15.26 13.15 -13.68
C LEU A 150 16.21 11.95 -13.84
N SER A 151 17.23 11.87 -12.99
CA SER A 151 18.19 10.77 -12.95
C SER A 151 17.54 9.45 -12.51
N LEU A 152 16.64 9.48 -11.52
CA LEU A 152 15.85 8.31 -11.09
C LEU A 152 14.93 7.80 -12.18
N ARG A 153 14.19 8.71 -12.84
CA ARG A 153 13.35 8.34 -13.97
C ARG A 153 14.18 7.78 -15.13
N HIS A 154 15.44 8.17 -15.23
CA HIS A 154 16.37 7.66 -16.24
C HIS A 154 16.82 6.22 -15.99
N LEU A 155 16.98 5.84 -14.72
CA LEU A 155 17.41 4.50 -14.30
C LEU A 155 16.47 3.41 -14.78
N SER A 156 15.17 3.68 -14.81
CA SER A 156 14.16 2.67 -15.11
C SER A 156 14.01 2.30 -16.59
N GLN A 157 14.72 2.95 -17.51
CA GLN A 157 14.49 2.79 -18.95
C GLN A 157 15.76 2.62 -19.80
N THR A 158 16.96 2.77 -19.23
CA THR A 158 18.21 2.77 -20.02
C THR A 158 19.18 1.68 -19.60
N GLY A 159 20.23 1.44 -20.38
CA GLY A 159 21.28 0.45 -20.09
C GLY A 159 22.37 0.94 -19.13
N ASN A 160 22.56 2.26 -19.01
CA ASN A 160 23.66 2.84 -18.27
C ASN A 160 23.19 3.48 -16.96
N HIS A 161 23.26 2.70 -15.88
CA HIS A 161 22.76 3.07 -14.55
C HIS A 161 23.85 3.68 -13.66
N PHE A 162 25.11 3.55 -14.05
CA PHE A 162 26.25 3.88 -13.19
C PHE A 162 26.25 5.36 -12.80
N LEU A 163 26.06 6.25 -13.77
CA LEU A 163 26.12 7.69 -13.54
C LEU A 163 24.94 8.20 -12.70
N PRO A 164 23.67 7.85 -12.99
CA PRO A 164 22.56 8.24 -12.12
C PRO A 164 22.64 7.66 -10.70
N LEU A 165 23.08 6.41 -10.53
CA LEU A 165 23.25 5.80 -9.20
C LEU A 165 24.33 6.51 -8.40
N ARG A 166 25.49 6.79 -9.01
CA ARG A 166 26.57 7.51 -8.34
C ARG A 166 26.18 8.93 -7.96
N LEU A 167 25.38 9.59 -8.80
CA LEU A 167 24.84 10.91 -8.51
C LEU A 167 23.92 10.89 -7.28
N LEU A 168 22.99 9.93 -7.22
CA LEU A 168 22.15 9.72 -6.05
C LEU A 168 23.01 9.44 -4.82
N GLU A 169 24.00 8.57 -4.94
CA GLU A 169 24.86 8.17 -3.84
C GLU A 169 25.60 9.37 -3.22
N ILE A 170 26.25 10.18 -4.05
CA ILE A 170 27.06 11.34 -3.61
C ILE A 170 26.19 12.43 -2.99
N PHE A 171 25.09 12.80 -3.66
CA PHE A 171 24.29 13.96 -3.24
C PHE A 171 23.31 13.64 -2.11
N THR A 172 23.07 12.36 -1.82
CA THR A 172 22.26 11.91 -0.67
C THR A 172 23.07 11.63 0.59
N GLN A 173 24.40 11.53 0.52
CA GLN A 173 25.29 11.32 1.69
C GLN A 173 25.30 12.51 2.67
N ASN A 174 24.94 13.72 2.23
CA ASN A 174 25.00 14.92 3.06
C ASN A 174 23.72 15.10 3.89
N GLU A 175 23.79 14.69 5.17
CA GLU A 175 22.67 14.54 6.11
C GLU A 175 21.87 15.83 6.37
N SER A 176 22.50 17.01 6.36
CA SER A 176 21.89 18.26 6.82
C SER A 176 20.62 18.70 6.07
N ASN A 177 20.42 18.29 4.81
CA ASN A 177 19.15 18.48 4.10
C ASN A 177 18.67 17.21 3.38
N ALA A 178 19.17 16.03 3.77
CA ALA A 178 18.82 14.79 3.11
C ALA A 178 17.32 14.48 3.23
N LYS A 179 16.70 14.80 4.37
CA LYS A 179 15.27 14.56 4.64
C LYS A 179 14.35 15.23 3.62
N GLU A 180 14.53 16.52 3.35
CA GLU A 180 13.66 17.25 2.40
C GLU A 180 13.92 16.84 0.94
N LEU A 181 15.15 16.43 0.63
CA LEU A 181 15.50 15.89 -0.67
C LEU A 181 14.80 14.56 -0.89
N PHE A 182 14.91 13.62 0.06
CA PHE A 182 14.20 12.34 0.00
C PHE A 182 12.69 12.52 0.05
N PHE A 183 12.16 13.46 0.84
CA PHE A 183 10.73 13.77 0.86
C PHE A 183 10.19 14.09 -0.54
N PHE A 184 10.92 14.92 -1.29
CA PHE A 184 10.54 15.26 -2.67
C PHE A 184 10.64 14.07 -3.61
N LEU A 185 11.69 13.26 -3.50
CA LEU A 185 11.90 12.09 -4.36
C LEU A 185 10.86 11.00 -4.09
N ILE A 186 10.58 10.71 -2.82
CA ILE A 186 9.60 9.70 -2.38
C ILE A 186 8.21 10.03 -2.91
N LYS A 187 7.77 11.30 -2.77
CA LYS A 187 6.50 11.77 -3.33
C LYS A 187 6.38 11.61 -4.85
N ARG A 188 7.49 11.38 -5.55
CA ARG A 188 7.55 11.22 -7.02
C ARG A 188 7.90 9.80 -7.46
N GLY A 189 7.81 8.81 -6.57
CA GLY A 189 7.97 7.39 -6.93
C GLY A 189 9.41 6.86 -6.80
N TYR A 190 10.19 7.39 -5.85
CA TYR A 190 11.57 6.93 -5.57
C TYR A 190 11.67 5.40 -5.43
N TYR A 191 10.84 4.79 -4.57
CA TYR A 191 10.88 3.34 -4.35
C TYR A 191 10.38 2.57 -5.56
N THR A 192 9.35 3.06 -6.28
CA THR A 192 8.89 2.45 -7.52
C THR A 192 9.99 2.36 -8.58
N ASP A 193 10.75 3.44 -8.79
CA ASP A 193 11.81 3.46 -9.80
C ASP A 193 13.00 2.56 -9.40
N LEU A 194 13.37 2.54 -8.11
CA LEU A 194 14.41 1.64 -7.60
C LEU A 194 13.99 0.17 -7.65
N ARG A 195 12.73 -0.12 -7.32
CA ARG A 195 12.18 -1.48 -7.41
C ARG A 195 12.18 -1.98 -8.85
N ARG A 196 11.75 -1.14 -9.80
CA ARG A 196 11.81 -1.50 -11.22
C ARG A 196 13.23 -1.78 -11.69
N LEU A 197 14.23 -1.05 -11.18
CA LEU A 197 15.63 -1.31 -11.47
C LEU A 197 16.11 -2.64 -10.88
N LEU A 198 15.69 -2.96 -9.65
CA LEU A 198 15.98 -4.23 -9.00
C LEU A 198 15.46 -5.40 -9.84
N ASP A 199 14.18 -5.36 -10.20
CA ASP A 199 13.50 -6.45 -10.93
C ASP A 199 14.10 -6.66 -12.34
N GLN A 200 14.52 -5.59 -13.02
CA GLN A 200 15.06 -5.68 -14.38
C GLN A 200 16.52 -6.11 -14.46
N ARG A 201 17.33 -5.81 -13.44
CA ARG A 201 18.81 -5.87 -13.55
C ARG A 201 19.49 -6.79 -12.56
N VAL A 202 18.82 -7.14 -11.46
CA VAL A 202 19.38 -8.07 -10.50
C VAL A 202 18.97 -9.49 -10.90
N PRO A 203 19.95 -10.38 -11.14
CA PRO A 203 19.67 -11.78 -11.44
C PRO A 203 18.84 -12.41 -10.34
N PRO A 204 17.91 -13.33 -10.67
CA PRO A 204 17.18 -14.10 -9.68
C PRO A 204 18.17 -14.92 -8.84
N VAL A 205 17.94 -14.95 -7.54
CA VAL A 205 18.73 -15.72 -6.58
C VAL A 205 18.03 -17.06 -6.38
N ILE A 206 18.79 -18.16 -6.28
CA ILE A 206 18.22 -19.50 -6.15
C ILE A 206 17.65 -19.72 -4.74
N ASP A 207 18.31 -19.17 -3.72
CA ASP A 207 17.93 -19.31 -2.31
C ASP A 207 17.83 -17.95 -1.60
N ALA A 208 17.00 -17.88 -0.56
CA ALA A 208 16.87 -16.69 0.27
C ALA A 208 18.22 -16.33 0.91
N SER A 209 18.82 -15.20 0.49
CA SER A 209 20.14 -14.77 0.93
C SER A 209 20.15 -13.28 1.26
N PRO A 210 20.68 -12.88 2.42
CA PRO A 210 20.88 -11.47 2.76
C PRO A 210 22.01 -10.84 1.95
N ASN A 211 22.83 -11.64 1.24
CA ASN A 211 23.99 -11.15 0.53
C ASN A 211 23.62 -10.74 -0.90
N PRO A 212 24.10 -9.58 -1.36
CA PRO A 212 23.77 -9.04 -2.66
C PRO A 212 24.38 -9.96 -3.72
N PRO A 213 23.59 -10.42 -4.70
CA PRO A 213 24.11 -11.26 -5.77
C PRO A 213 25.08 -10.48 -6.68
N THR A 214 24.98 -9.15 -6.69
CA THR A 214 25.82 -8.25 -7.49
C THR A 214 26.14 -6.97 -6.72
N PRO A 215 27.25 -6.27 -7.02
CA PRO A 215 27.54 -4.95 -6.43
C PRO A 215 26.47 -3.90 -6.75
N LEU A 216 25.76 -4.07 -7.87
CA LEU A 216 24.60 -3.24 -8.22
C LEU A 216 23.45 -3.44 -7.22
N ALA A 217 23.17 -4.69 -6.84
CA ALA A 217 22.13 -5.00 -5.85
C ALA A 217 22.46 -4.39 -4.47
N ASP A 218 23.74 -4.38 -4.08
CA ASP A 218 24.22 -3.73 -2.86
C ASP A 218 24.00 -2.21 -2.90
N CYS A 219 24.34 -1.57 -4.02
CA CYS A 219 24.11 -0.14 -4.22
C CYS A 219 22.61 0.23 -4.17
N ILE A 220 21.75 -0.59 -4.79
CA ILE A 220 20.29 -0.38 -4.77
C ILE A 220 19.76 -0.54 -3.35
N TYR A 221 20.20 -1.57 -2.64
CA TYR A 221 19.83 -1.80 -1.25
C TYR A 221 20.20 -0.61 -0.36
N ASP A 222 21.44 -0.12 -0.45
CA ASP A 222 21.89 1.06 0.30
C ASP A 222 21.01 2.28 0.02
N LEU A 223 20.65 2.51 -1.25
CA LEU A 223 19.76 3.60 -1.64
C LEU A 223 18.33 3.42 -1.10
N MET A 224 17.82 2.20 -0.99
CA MET A 224 16.51 1.92 -0.38
C MET A 224 16.52 2.13 1.14
N VAL A 225 17.63 1.83 1.82
CA VAL A 225 17.75 1.93 3.29
C VAL A 225 18.02 3.36 3.77
N ARG A 226 18.73 4.18 3.00
CA ARG A 226 19.10 5.56 3.39
C ARG A 226 17.94 6.42 3.92
N PRO A 227 16.77 6.49 3.25
CA PRO A 227 15.64 7.26 3.78
C PRO A 227 15.13 6.72 5.12
N LEU A 228 15.23 5.41 5.35
CA LEU A 228 14.80 4.75 6.59
C LEU A 228 15.72 5.09 7.77
N ALA A 229 17.03 5.21 7.52
CA ALA A 229 17.98 5.63 8.55
C ALA A 229 17.65 7.03 9.12
N LEU A 230 17.12 7.93 8.29
CA LEU A 230 16.75 9.29 8.68
C LEU A 230 15.46 9.39 9.51
N ILE A 231 14.67 8.30 9.60
CA ILE A 231 13.42 8.28 10.36
C ILE A 231 13.68 8.38 11.86
N LYS A 232 14.79 7.81 12.35
CA LYS A 232 15.16 7.81 13.77
C LYS A 232 15.23 9.20 14.39
N ASP A 233 15.69 10.17 13.60
CA ASP A 233 15.86 11.55 14.03
C ASP A 233 14.57 12.38 13.86
N SER A 234 13.43 11.74 13.64
CA SER A 234 12.16 12.41 13.36
C SER A 234 11.03 11.83 14.21
N ALA A 235 10.05 12.68 14.52
CA ALA A 235 8.83 12.22 15.17
C ALA A 235 8.09 11.20 14.28
N ILE A 236 7.39 10.27 14.91
CA ILE A 236 6.58 9.23 14.24
C ILE A 236 5.56 9.87 13.30
N ASP A 237 4.96 11.00 13.72
CA ASP A 237 3.97 11.76 12.95
C ASP A 237 4.55 12.75 11.94
N SER A 238 5.88 12.76 11.76
CA SER A 238 6.46 13.70 10.80
C SER A 238 5.95 13.39 9.39
N PRO A 239 5.67 14.41 8.56
CA PRO A 239 5.17 14.20 7.21
C PRO A 239 6.17 13.41 6.35
N PHE A 240 7.46 13.52 6.66
CA PHE A 240 8.52 12.73 6.06
C PHE A 240 8.39 11.24 6.41
N THR A 241 8.28 10.91 7.70
CA THR A 241 8.13 9.53 8.19
C THR A 241 6.91 8.85 7.55
N LEU A 242 5.76 9.52 7.57
CA LEU A 242 4.52 9.00 6.99
C LEU A 242 4.63 8.79 5.48
N SER A 243 5.22 9.75 4.76
CA SER A 243 5.41 9.60 3.31
C SER A 243 6.43 8.50 2.98
N CYS A 244 7.48 8.35 3.78
CA CYS A 244 8.52 7.35 3.58
C CYS A 244 8.00 5.94 3.83
N LEU A 245 7.35 5.71 4.97
CA LEU A 245 6.78 4.40 5.34
C LEU A 245 5.58 4.05 4.45
N GLY A 246 4.72 5.01 4.10
CA GLY A 246 3.61 4.78 3.18
C GLY A 246 4.09 4.42 1.78
N ALA A 247 5.12 5.08 1.27
CA ALA A 247 5.71 4.73 -0.01
C ALA A 247 6.45 3.39 0.02
N LEU A 248 7.18 3.09 1.11
CA LEU A 248 7.82 1.78 1.28
C LEU A 248 6.78 0.66 1.30
N ASN A 249 5.71 0.83 2.08
CA ASN A 249 4.64 -0.14 2.18
C ASN A 249 3.95 -0.33 0.83
N GLY A 250 3.35 0.74 0.28
CA GLY A 250 2.58 0.65 -0.96
C GLY A 250 3.40 0.27 -2.20
N GLN A 251 4.67 0.69 -2.30
CA GLN A 251 5.46 0.48 -3.52
C GLN A 251 6.41 -0.73 -3.44
N VAL A 252 6.63 -1.31 -2.25
CA VAL A 252 7.55 -2.44 -2.06
C VAL A 252 6.91 -3.60 -1.30
N LEU A 253 6.31 -3.36 -0.13
CA LEU A 253 5.86 -4.44 0.77
C LEU A 253 4.47 -4.98 0.44
N SER A 254 3.58 -4.14 -0.09
CA SER A 254 2.20 -4.48 -0.44
C SER A 254 2.05 -4.95 -1.89
N THR A 255 2.98 -4.57 -2.76
CA THR A 255 2.93 -4.89 -4.19
C THR A 255 3.46 -6.30 -4.48
N PRO A 256 2.92 -7.00 -5.50
CA PRO A 256 3.23 -8.41 -5.77
C PRO A 256 4.73 -8.64 -5.85
N TYR A 257 5.25 -9.60 -5.09
CA TYR A 257 6.69 -9.81 -4.98
C TYR A 257 7.30 -10.28 -6.29
N SER A 258 8.51 -9.77 -6.53
CA SER A 258 9.45 -10.39 -7.46
C SER A 258 10.37 -11.32 -6.65
N GLU A 259 10.96 -12.32 -7.31
CA GLU A 259 11.94 -13.22 -6.66
C GLU A 259 13.08 -12.44 -5.99
N GLN A 260 13.49 -11.31 -6.57
CA GLN A 260 14.51 -10.44 -5.99
C GLN A 260 14.05 -9.78 -4.68
N VAL A 261 12.77 -9.44 -4.55
CA VAL A 261 12.23 -8.86 -3.32
C VAL A 261 12.12 -9.91 -2.23
N GLU A 262 11.60 -11.08 -2.58
CA GLU A 262 11.39 -12.20 -1.65
C GLU A 262 12.72 -12.81 -1.17
N LEU A 263 13.63 -13.13 -2.10
CA LEU A 263 14.85 -13.90 -1.83
C LEU A 263 16.07 -13.03 -1.49
N PHE A 264 16.05 -11.72 -1.77
CA PHE A 264 17.17 -10.83 -1.45
C PHE A 264 16.76 -9.63 -0.60
N LEU A 265 15.81 -8.80 -1.05
CA LEU A 265 15.50 -7.53 -0.39
C LEU A 265 14.97 -7.74 1.05
N LEU A 266 13.99 -8.63 1.24
CA LEU A 266 13.43 -8.93 2.56
C LEU A 266 14.48 -9.55 3.50
N PRO A 267 15.25 -10.59 3.10
CA PRO A 267 16.38 -11.09 3.89
C PRO A 267 17.41 -10.03 4.25
N ALA A 268 17.76 -9.15 3.31
CA ALA A 268 18.71 -8.06 3.55
C ALA A 268 18.13 -7.03 4.54
N LEU A 269 16.87 -6.63 4.41
CA LEU A 269 16.19 -5.74 5.37
C LEU A 269 16.11 -6.36 6.77
N ARG A 270 15.93 -7.68 6.87
CA ARG A 270 15.92 -8.37 8.16
C ARG A 270 17.30 -8.40 8.81
N GLN A 271 18.35 -8.74 8.06
CA GLN A 271 19.66 -9.06 8.65
C GLN A 271 20.65 -7.90 8.63
N ARG A 272 20.76 -7.17 7.50
CA ARG A 272 21.77 -6.13 7.29
C ARG A 272 21.40 -4.77 7.87
N THR A 273 20.11 -4.49 8.07
CA THR A 273 19.65 -3.28 8.75
C THR A 273 19.35 -3.55 10.23
N PRO A 274 20.30 -3.34 11.16
CA PRO A 274 20.06 -3.54 12.59
C PRO A 274 19.06 -2.55 13.18
N ASN A 275 18.85 -1.45 12.45
CA ASN A 275 18.22 -0.23 12.90
C ASN A 275 16.93 0.06 12.11
N PHE A 276 16.29 -0.97 11.58
CA PHE A 276 15.06 -0.84 10.80
C PHE A 276 13.93 -0.22 11.66
N PRO A 277 13.21 0.81 11.17
CA PRO A 277 12.16 1.51 11.92
C PRO A 277 10.86 0.70 11.97
N PHE A 278 10.93 -0.49 12.58
CA PHE A 278 9.81 -1.43 12.63
C PHE A 278 8.66 -0.90 13.50
N LYS A 279 8.97 -0.22 14.61
CA LYS A 279 7.96 0.36 15.51
C LYS A 279 7.15 1.45 14.81
N GLU A 280 7.82 2.31 14.05
CA GLU A 280 7.22 3.39 13.27
C GLU A 280 6.39 2.84 12.11
N LEU A 281 6.86 1.76 11.46
CA LEU A 281 6.09 1.04 10.44
C LEU A 281 4.79 0.48 11.01
N LEU A 282 4.83 -0.18 12.18
CA LEU A 282 3.62 -0.69 12.84
C LEU A 282 2.66 0.43 13.24
N ALA A 283 3.16 1.54 13.75
CA ALA A 283 2.35 2.71 14.08
C ALA A 283 1.69 3.34 12.84
N PHE A 284 2.38 3.33 11.70
CA PHE A 284 1.81 3.76 10.41
C PHE A 284 0.71 2.81 9.94
N LEU A 285 0.99 1.49 9.92
CA LEU A 285 0.05 0.46 9.46
C LEU A 285 -1.18 0.32 10.35
N SER A 286 -1.07 0.68 11.64
CA SER A 286 -2.21 0.69 12.56
C SER A 286 -3.29 1.71 12.15
N ARG A 287 -2.97 2.69 11.29
CA ARG A 287 -3.90 3.72 10.81
C ARG A 287 -4.85 3.19 9.74
N PRO A 288 -6.12 3.61 9.73
CA PRO A 288 -7.10 3.13 8.75
C PRO A 288 -6.72 3.47 7.30
N GLU A 289 -5.99 4.58 7.09
CA GLU A 289 -5.58 5.07 5.77
C GLU A 289 -4.47 4.23 5.11
N ALA A 290 -3.82 3.34 5.85
CA ALA A 290 -2.75 2.51 5.32
C ALA A 290 -3.31 1.43 4.39
N SER A 291 -2.75 1.31 3.18
CA SER A 291 -3.06 0.23 2.25
C SER A 291 -2.54 -1.09 2.80
N LEU A 292 -3.41 -2.07 2.92
CA LEU A 292 -3.09 -3.43 3.35
C LEU A 292 -3.44 -4.36 2.19
N GLU A 293 -2.44 -4.76 1.42
CA GLU A 293 -2.63 -5.75 0.34
C GLU A 293 -2.10 -7.10 0.84
N VAL A 294 -3.03 -8.03 1.03
CA VAL A 294 -2.77 -9.42 1.46
C VAL A 294 -2.59 -10.29 0.20
N PRO A 295 -1.64 -11.25 0.15
CA PRO A 295 -0.81 -11.81 1.24
C PRO A 295 0.53 -11.12 1.51
N TRP A 296 1.00 -10.25 0.61
CA TRP A 296 2.37 -9.70 0.65
C TRP A 296 2.65 -8.82 1.87
N THR A 297 1.71 -7.95 2.24
CA THR A 297 1.90 -7.09 3.41
C THR A 297 2.05 -7.95 4.68
N LEU A 298 1.26 -9.04 4.79
CA LEU A 298 1.33 -9.98 5.90
C LEU A 298 2.67 -10.70 5.96
N TYR A 299 3.12 -11.27 4.83
CA TYR A 299 4.43 -11.94 4.75
C TYR A 299 5.57 -11.00 5.16
N SER A 300 5.60 -9.77 4.61
CA SER A 300 6.60 -8.76 4.94
C SER A 300 6.71 -8.51 6.45
N ILE A 301 5.57 -8.34 7.11
CA ILE A 301 5.50 -7.97 8.52
C ILE A 301 5.88 -9.13 9.41
N LEU A 302 5.44 -10.35 9.08
CA LEU A 302 5.82 -11.57 9.79
C LEU A 302 7.33 -11.81 9.68
N TYR A 303 7.86 -11.76 8.46
CA TYR A 303 9.27 -12.03 8.18
C TYR A 303 10.22 -11.02 8.83
N LEU A 304 9.93 -9.71 8.70
CA LEU A 304 10.70 -8.65 9.38
C LEU A 304 10.51 -8.70 10.90
N GLY A 305 9.30 -9.02 11.35
CA GLY A 305 8.93 -9.12 12.76
C GLY A 305 9.71 -10.18 13.53
N MET A 306 10.17 -11.26 12.88
CA MET A 306 10.95 -12.33 13.53
C MET A 306 12.18 -11.82 14.29
N ARG A 307 12.81 -10.72 13.86
CA ARG A 307 13.96 -10.11 14.56
C ARG A 307 13.55 -9.27 15.77
N HIS A 308 12.29 -8.81 15.79
CA HIS A 308 11.74 -7.87 16.77
C HIS A 308 10.69 -8.53 17.68
N LEU A 309 10.56 -9.86 17.65
CA LEU A 309 9.58 -10.64 18.43
C LEU A 309 9.65 -10.39 19.94
N HIS A 310 10.85 -10.13 20.48
CA HIS A 310 11.05 -9.85 21.90
C HIS A 310 10.75 -8.39 22.21
N TRP A 311 9.47 -8.09 22.42
CA TRP A 311 9.04 -6.73 22.71
C TRP A 311 9.29 -6.37 24.18
N THR A 312 10.14 -5.37 24.38
CA THR A 312 10.30 -4.69 25.68
C THR A 312 9.16 -3.70 25.95
N ASP A 313 8.51 -3.22 24.89
CA ASP A 313 7.57 -2.11 24.93
C ASP A 313 6.13 -2.59 24.69
N ASP A 314 5.27 -2.36 25.67
CA ASP A 314 3.83 -2.62 25.62
C ASP A 314 3.10 -1.98 24.43
N PRO A 315 3.33 -0.70 24.05
CA PRO A 315 2.62 -0.08 22.92
C PRO A 315 3.00 -0.69 21.57
N SER A 316 4.26 -1.11 21.39
CA SER A 316 4.70 -1.74 20.14
C SER A 316 4.13 -3.14 19.98
N SER A 317 4.03 -3.89 21.08
CA SER A 317 3.39 -5.21 21.12
C SER A 317 1.91 -5.13 20.73
N MET A 318 1.21 -4.11 21.24
CA MET A 318 -0.20 -3.86 20.90
C MET A 318 -0.37 -3.46 19.43
N ALA A 319 0.46 -2.54 18.92
CA ALA A 319 0.44 -2.13 17.52
C ALA A 319 0.71 -3.32 16.56
N TYR A 320 1.63 -4.21 16.93
CA TYR A 320 1.90 -5.43 16.16
C TYR A 320 0.66 -6.32 16.05
N LEU A 321 0.00 -6.61 17.18
CA LEU A 321 -1.21 -7.43 17.21
C LEU A 321 -2.39 -6.76 16.50
N GLN A 322 -2.51 -5.43 16.60
CA GLN A 322 -3.52 -4.66 15.88
C GLN A 322 -3.33 -4.79 14.37
N VAL A 323 -2.11 -4.62 13.87
CA VAL A 323 -1.79 -4.75 12.43
C VAL A 323 -2.05 -6.18 11.94
N LEU A 324 -1.60 -7.20 12.69
CA LEU A 324 -1.90 -8.60 12.36
C LEU A 324 -3.41 -8.87 12.32
N SER A 325 -4.17 -8.36 13.29
CA SER A 325 -5.63 -8.55 13.32
C SER A 325 -6.33 -7.94 12.11
N ARG A 326 -5.84 -6.80 11.59
CA ARG A 326 -6.39 -6.18 10.39
C ARG A 326 -6.07 -6.99 9.14
N LEU A 327 -4.81 -7.41 8.99
CA LEU A 327 -4.37 -8.23 7.86
C LEU A 327 -5.09 -9.58 7.82
N MET A 328 -5.33 -10.21 8.97
CA MET A 328 -6.07 -11.47 9.06
C MET A 328 -7.56 -11.33 8.72
N ARG A 329 -8.16 -10.14 8.90
CA ARG A 329 -9.55 -9.87 8.48
C ARG A 329 -9.69 -9.72 6.98
N GLU A 330 -8.67 -9.16 6.34
CA GLU A 330 -8.60 -8.99 4.88
C GLU A 330 -8.07 -10.26 4.18
N PHE A 331 -7.71 -11.29 4.94
CA PHE A 331 -7.21 -12.56 4.43
C PHE A 331 -8.35 -13.39 3.82
N PRO A 332 -8.18 -13.93 2.59
CA PRO A 332 -9.24 -14.68 1.92
C PRO A 332 -9.59 -15.96 2.70
N CYS A 333 -10.85 -16.09 3.11
CA CYS A 333 -11.37 -17.29 3.76
C CYS A 333 -11.63 -18.38 2.72
N ARG A 334 -10.82 -19.45 2.70
CA ARG A 334 -11.01 -20.58 1.77
C ARG A 334 -12.24 -21.42 2.09
N SER A 335 -12.64 -21.53 3.36
CA SER A 335 -13.72 -22.44 3.77
C SER A 335 -15.11 -22.04 3.26
N PHE A 336 -15.36 -20.75 2.97
CA PHE A 336 -16.67 -20.28 2.51
C PHE A 336 -16.82 -20.34 0.97
N LEU A 337 -15.71 -20.24 0.23
CA LEU A 337 -15.71 -20.25 -1.23
C LEU A 337 -15.92 -21.65 -1.81
N GLN A 338 -15.51 -22.70 -1.10
CA GLN A 338 -15.65 -24.07 -1.56
C GLN A 338 -17.09 -24.59 -1.47
N MET A 339 -17.93 -24.01 -0.60
CA MET A 339 -19.35 -24.36 -0.49
C MET A 339 -20.21 -23.78 -1.63
N HIS A 340 -19.78 -22.70 -2.29
CA HIS A 340 -20.60 -22.00 -3.29
C HIS A 340 -20.34 -22.41 -4.75
N TYR A 341 -19.30 -23.21 -5.00
CA TYR A 341 -19.00 -23.83 -6.30
C TYR A 341 -19.06 -25.36 -6.29
N GLY A 342 -19.62 -25.97 -5.24
CA GLY A 342 -20.04 -27.36 -5.25
C GLY A 342 -21.47 -27.46 -5.79
N SER A 343 -21.68 -27.15 -7.07
CA SER A 343 -22.94 -27.50 -7.72
C SER A 343 -23.07 -29.02 -7.73
N ASP A 344 -24.16 -29.49 -7.14
CA ASP A 344 -24.67 -30.86 -7.27
C ASP A 344 -24.65 -31.30 -8.74
N GLU A 345 -23.69 -32.13 -9.12
CA GLU A 345 -23.87 -33.06 -10.23
C GLU A 345 -23.59 -34.48 -9.77
N PRO A 346 -24.54 -35.41 -9.97
CA PRO A 346 -24.36 -36.79 -9.58
C PRO A 346 -23.34 -37.45 -10.51
N SER A 347 -22.48 -38.26 -9.90
CA SER A 347 -21.57 -39.21 -10.54
C SER A 347 -22.12 -39.78 -11.86
N SER A 348 -21.51 -39.39 -12.98
CA SER A 348 -21.62 -40.08 -14.25
C SER A 348 -20.23 -40.47 -14.70
N ASP A 349 -19.96 -41.78 -14.66
CA ASP A 349 -18.82 -42.40 -15.34
C ASP A 349 -18.85 -42.02 -16.83
N GLY A 350 -17.76 -41.44 -17.30
CA GLY A 350 -17.55 -41.07 -18.69
C GLY A 350 -16.08 -40.74 -18.89
N GLU A 351 -15.35 -41.69 -19.46
CA GLU A 351 -13.95 -41.58 -19.84
C GLU A 351 -13.74 -40.50 -20.90
N ASP A 352 -12.59 -39.82 -20.81
CA ASP A 352 -11.91 -39.02 -21.84
C ASP A 352 -12.57 -37.73 -22.35
N GLU A 353 -12.20 -36.58 -21.76
CA GLU A 353 -11.82 -35.38 -22.53
C GLU A 353 -10.64 -34.66 -21.84
N GLU A 354 -9.48 -34.61 -22.51
CA GLU A 354 -8.32 -33.80 -22.14
C GLU A 354 -8.69 -32.30 -22.18
N SER A 355 -9.18 -31.79 -21.06
CA SER A 355 -9.24 -30.34 -20.82
C SER A 355 -7.83 -29.82 -20.56
N THR A 356 -7.26 -29.13 -21.55
CA THR A 356 -6.07 -28.29 -21.36
C THR A 356 -6.36 -27.25 -20.26
N MET A 357 -5.97 -27.57 -19.03
CA MET A 357 -5.91 -26.61 -17.94
C MET A 357 -4.84 -25.57 -18.28
N GLU A 358 -5.27 -24.39 -18.71
CA GLU A 358 -4.47 -23.18 -18.55
C GLU A 358 -4.36 -22.91 -17.04
N VAL A 359 -3.33 -23.47 -16.40
CA VAL A 359 -2.99 -23.19 -15.01
C VAL A 359 -2.43 -21.76 -14.96
N ASP A 360 -3.26 -20.83 -14.49
CA ASP A 360 -2.85 -19.45 -14.19
C ASP A 360 -1.74 -19.46 -13.13
N PHE A 361 -0.48 -19.38 -13.56
CA PHE A 361 0.74 -19.33 -12.72
C PHE A 361 0.70 -18.28 -11.60
N SER A 362 -0.15 -17.25 -11.70
CA SER A 362 -0.35 -16.23 -10.66
C SER A 362 -1.09 -16.77 -9.43
N THR A 363 -1.99 -17.74 -9.59
CA THR A 363 -2.82 -18.23 -8.47
C THR A 363 -1.99 -19.10 -7.52
N ASP A 364 -1.00 -19.82 -8.07
CA ASP A 364 -0.09 -20.69 -7.32
C ASP A 364 0.83 -19.92 -6.37
N GLN A 365 1.40 -18.78 -6.81
CA GLN A 365 2.27 -17.97 -5.96
C GLN A 365 1.53 -17.36 -4.76
N HIS A 366 0.31 -16.87 -4.97
CA HIS A 366 -0.52 -16.37 -3.88
C HIS A 366 -0.85 -17.46 -2.87
N SER A 367 -1.23 -18.66 -3.35
CA SER A 367 -1.55 -19.80 -2.49
C SER A 367 -0.35 -20.30 -1.68
N SER A 368 0.84 -20.30 -2.28
CA SER A 368 2.10 -20.69 -1.61
C SER A 368 2.48 -19.69 -0.51
N LEU A 369 2.41 -18.39 -0.81
CA LEU A 369 2.72 -17.34 0.17
C LEU A 369 1.71 -17.30 1.32
N GLU A 370 0.42 -17.57 1.05
CA GLU A 370 -0.60 -17.72 2.10
C GLU A 370 -0.24 -18.84 3.09
N ALA A 371 0.13 -20.02 2.58
CA ALA A 371 0.56 -21.14 3.41
C ALA A 371 1.81 -20.80 4.24
N GLN A 372 2.81 -20.15 3.63
CA GLN A 372 4.01 -19.70 4.35
C GLN A 372 3.70 -18.67 5.45
N CYS A 373 2.74 -17.76 5.23
CA CYS A 373 2.31 -16.81 6.27
C CYS A 373 1.71 -17.53 7.48
N LEU A 374 0.91 -18.56 7.23
CA LEU A 374 0.27 -19.38 8.26
C LEU A 374 1.30 -20.22 9.03
N GLU A 375 2.29 -20.79 8.34
CA GLU A 375 3.41 -21.49 8.98
C GLU A 375 4.23 -20.54 9.86
N MET A 376 4.54 -19.33 9.39
CA MET A 376 5.24 -18.31 10.17
C MET A 376 4.44 -17.91 11.42
N LEU A 377 3.13 -17.68 11.29
CA LEU A 377 2.24 -17.41 12.43
C LEU A 377 2.23 -18.56 13.45
N ASN A 378 2.41 -19.80 12.99
CA ASN A 378 2.45 -21.01 13.81
C ASN A 378 3.83 -21.27 14.46
N ASN A 379 4.83 -20.43 14.22
CA ASN A 379 6.17 -20.59 14.77
C ASN A 379 6.15 -20.56 16.32
N PRO A 380 6.81 -21.50 17.01
CA PRO A 380 6.82 -21.59 18.47
C PRO A 380 7.24 -20.31 19.20
N GLU A 381 8.19 -19.54 18.65
CA GLU A 381 8.66 -18.31 19.27
C GLU A 381 7.60 -17.20 19.18
N GLN A 382 6.97 -17.08 18.01
CA GLN A 382 5.89 -16.13 17.80
C GLN A 382 4.66 -16.46 18.67
N VAL A 383 4.28 -17.73 18.74
CA VAL A 383 3.18 -18.19 19.60
C VAL A 383 3.47 -17.87 21.07
N LYS A 384 4.68 -18.13 21.56
CA LYS A 384 5.08 -17.81 22.93
C LYS A 384 4.94 -16.30 23.21
N GLU A 385 5.45 -15.46 22.33
CA GLU A 385 5.39 -14.00 22.50
C GLU A 385 3.95 -13.46 22.44
N ILE A 386 3.11 -13.97 21.55
CA ILE A 386 1.68 -13.60 21.50
C ILE A 386 1.00 -13.96 22.83
N VAL A 387 1.24 -15.19 23.33
CA VAL A 387 0.67 -15.65 24.61
C VAL A 387 1.18 -14.81 25.79
N LEU A 388 2.48 -14.53 25.87
CA LEU A 388 3.07 -13.67 26.89
C LEU A 388 2.47 -12.25 26.85
N THR A 389 2.24 -11.73 25.65
CA THR A 389 1.62 -10.41 25.44
C THR A 389 0.17 -10.39 25.91
N VAL A 390 -0.61 -11.44 25.63
CA VAL A 390 -1.98 -11.61 26.14
C VAL A 390 -2.02 -11.67 27.66
N VAL A 391 -1.04 -12.28 28.31
CA VAL A 391 -0.96 -12.32 29.77
C VAL A 391 -0.62 -10.93 30.34
N ARG A 392 0.38 -10.26 29.75
CA ARG A 392 0.93 -8.97 30.17
C ARG A 392 -0.03 -7.78 29.96
N LEU A 393 -0.75 -7.74 28.83
CA LEU A 393 -1.54 -6.57 28.42
C LEU A 393 -3.05 -6.70 28.74
N PRO A 394 -3.77 -5.57 28.89
CA PRO A 394 -5.20 -5.54 29.20
C PRO A 394 -6.11 -5.89 28.00
N ASN A 395 -7.43 -5.85 28.24
CA ASN A 395 -8.51 -6.34 27.37
C ASN A 395 -8.50 -6.02 25.86
N PRO A 396 -8.03 -4.86 25.33
CA PRO A 396 -8.05 -4.62 23.88
C PRO A 396 -7.18 -5.61 23.09
N VAL A 397 -6.14 -6.16 23.72
CA VAL A 397 -5.26 -7.16 23.08
C VAL A 397 -5.98 -8.48 22.84
N THR A 398 -6.89 -8.85 23.74
CA THR A 398 -7.70 -10.08 23.64
C THR A 398 -8.53 -10.10 22.35
N PHE A 399 -9.08 -8.95 21.96
CA PHE A 399 -9.85 -8.79 20.73
C PHE A 399 -9.00 -8.99 19.47
N HIS A 400 -7.80 -8.41 19.43
CA HIS A 400 -6.89 -8.55 18.31
C HIS A 400 -6.43 -10.01 18.14
N VAL A 401 -6.14 -10.69 19.25
CA VAL A 401 -5.78 -12.10 19.24
C VAL A 401 -6.96 -13.00 18.86
N ALA A 402 -8.17 -12.68 19.31
CA ALA A 402 -9.39 -13.36 18.87
C ALA A 402 -9.65 -13.19 17.36
N SER A 403 -9.38 -12.00 16.82
CA SER A 403 -9.46 -11.72 15.37
C SER A 403 -8.44 -12.52 14.56
N ILE A 404 -7.21 -12.66 15.07
CA ILE A 404 -6.19 -13.53 14.45
C ILE A 404 -6.64 -15.00 14.52
N ALA A 405 -7.12 -15.45 15.68
CA ALA A 405 -7.63 -16.81 15.86
C ALA A 405 -8.81 -17.13 14.94
N TYR A 406 -9.73 -16.17 14.77
CA TYR A 406 -10.84 -16.27 13.83
C TYR A 406 -10.37 -16.41 12.38
N GLY A 407 -9.40 -15.60 11.94
CA GLY A 407 -8.82 -15.72 10.60
C GLY A 407 -8.20 -17.11 10.34
N LEU A 408 -7.54 -17.70 11.36
CA LEU A 408 -7.02 -19.07 11.28
C LEU A 408 -8.13 -20.13 11.22
N LEU A 409 -9.18 -19.98 12.02
CA LEU A 409 -10.35 -20.86 12.04
C LEU A 409 -11.08 -20.89 10.69
N CYS A 410 -11.16 -19.76 10.00
CA CYS A 410 -11.83 -19.68 8.70
C CYS A 410 -11.01 -20.26 7.53
N TYR A 411 -9.71 -20.50 7.70
CA TYR A 411 -8.84 -20.99 6.62
C TYR A 411 -8.82 -22.52 6.48
N HIS A 412 -8.87 -23.27 7.59
CA HIS A 412 -8.92 -24.74 7.56
C HIS A 412 -10.07 -25.30 8.37
N SER A 413 -10.76 -26.31 7.83
CA SER A 413 -11.81 -27.06 8.54
C SER A 413 -11.31 -27.71 9.83
N ASN A 414 -10.03 -28.08 9.89
CA ASN A 414 -9.34 -28.66 11.06
C ASN A 414 -8.34 -27.71 11.74
N ALA A 415 -8.48 -26.38 11.54
CA ALA A 415 -7.55 -25.36 12.05
C ALA A 415 -7.13 -25.55 13.52
N MET A 416 -8.04 -26.01 14.37
CA MET A 416 -7.79 -26.23 15.79
C MET A 416 -6.73 -27.30 16.11
N HIS A 417 -6.52 -28.29 15.23
CA HIS A 417 -5.52 -29.35 15.42
C HIS A 417 -4.17 -29.05 14.75
N GLU A 418 -4.17 -28.20 13.72
CA GLU A 418 -2.96 -27.89 12.94
C GLU A 418 -2.23 -26.65 13.46
N TYR A 419 -2.95 -25.70 14.07
CA TYR A 419 -2.36 -24.48 14.61
C TYR A 419 -2.05 -24.58 16.10
N ARG A 420 -0.76 -24.65 16.42
CA ARG A 420 -0.19 -24.56 17.77
C ARG A 420 -0.62 -23.28 18.48
N LEU A 421 -0.79 -22.17 17.76
CA LEU A 421 -1.30 -20.92 18.32
C LEU A 421 -2.66 -21.13 18.98
N LEU A 422 -3.60 -21.76 18.26
CA LEU A 422 -4.97 -21.99 18.75
C LEU A 422 -4.98 -22.96 19.93
N GLN A 423 -4.21 -24.04 19.86
CA GLN A 423 -4.06 -25.00 20.97
C GLN A 423 -3.46 -24.34 22.21
N THR A 424 -2.40 -23.56 22.03
CA THR A 424 -1.71 -22.91 23.16
C THR A 424 -2.61 -21.84 23.78
N LEU A 425 -3.36 -21.08 22.98
CA LEU A 425 -4.32 -20.09 23.48
C LEU A 425 -5.52 -20.74 24.20
N ALA A 426 -6.05 -21.85 23.69
CA ALA A 426 -7.15 -22.59 24.30
C ALA A 426 -6.79 -23.11 25.70
N LEU A 427 -5.53 -23.48 25.92
CA LEU A 427 -5.00 -23.96 27.19
C LEU A 427 -4.65 -22.83 28.19
N GLN A 428 -4.80 -21.55 27.81
CA GLN A 428 -4.50 -20.42 28.70
C GLN A 428 -5.77 -19.91 29.41
N PRO A 429 -5.92 -20.17 30.73
CA PRO A 429 -7.14 -19.82 31.47
C PRO A 429 -7.35 -18.30 31.58
N LEU A 430 -6.27 -17.52 31.60
CA LEU A 430 -6.35 -16.05 31.64
C LEU A 430 -6.89 -15.47 30.33
N PHE A 431 -6.60 -16.10 29.19
CA PHE A 431 -7.13 -15.68 27.90
C PHE A 431 -8.63 -15.96 27.81
N LEU A 432 -9.09 -17.16 28.20
CA LEU A 432 -10.51 -17.51 28.26
C LEU A 432 -11.31 -16.61 29.20
N GLN A 433 -10.76 -16.28 30.38
CA GLN A 433 -11.40 -15.34 31.30
C GLN A 433 -11.50 -13.93 30.72
N LYS A 434 -10.45 -13.45 30.03
CA LYS A 434 -10.46 -12.14 29.37
C LYS A 434 -11.44 -12.12 28.18
N LEU A 435 -11.52 -13.19 27.39
CA LEU A 435 -12.49 -13.35 26.30
C LEU A 435 -13.92 -13.30 26.84
N TRP A 436 -14.22 -14.08 27.87
CA TRP A 436 -15.54 -14.13 28.50
C TRP A 436 -15.93 -12.78 29.10
N ARG A 437 -15.01 -12.09 29.81
CA ARG A 437 -15.26 -10.74 30.32
C ARG A 437 -15.51 -9.74 29.19
N HIS A 438 -14.76 -9.82 28.09
CA HIS A 438 -14.95 -8.92 26.95
C HIS A 438 -16.29 -9.16 26.24
N LEU A 439 -16.73 -10.41 26.12
CA LEU A 439 -18.06 -10.78 25.63
C LEU A 439 -19.19 -10.34 26.57
N HIS A 440 -18.97 -10.41 27.89
CA HIS A 440 -19.97 -10.05 28.90
C HIS A 440 -20.10 -8.53 29.11
N ASP A 441 -18.96 -7.82 29.15
CA ASP A 441 -18.86 -6.37 29.35
C ASP A 441 -18.98 -5.57 28.03
N GLY A 442 -19.05 -6.25 26.88
CA GLY A 442 -19.20 -5.64 25.56
C GLY A 442 -20.48 -4.81 25.45
N LYS A 443 -20.33 -3.49 25.48
CA LYS A 443 -21.41 -2.51 25.33
C LYS A 443 -21.50 -2.10 23.85
N SER A 444 -22.70 -2.13 23.28
CA SER A 444 -22.92 -1.62 21.90
C SER A 444 -22.66 -0.13 21.84
N SER A 445 -21.99 0.31 20.77
CA SER A 445 -21.67 1.73 20.54
C SER A 445 -22.92 2.58 20.23
N ALA A 446 -24.06 1.94 19.93
CA ALA A 446 -25.23 2.58 19.35
C ALA A 446 -26.32 3.01 20.35
N SER A 447 -26.20 2.80 21.67
CA SER A 447 -27.28 3.15 22.59
C SER A 447 -26.95 4.35 23.49
N SER A 448 -27.38 5.54 23.06
CA SER A 448 -27.61 6.71 23.93
C SER A 448 -28.89 6.53 24.77
N SER A 449 -29.04 5.37 25.42
CA SER A 449 -30.17 5.04 26.31
C SER A 449 -29.61 4.42 27.59
N PRO A 450 -30.13 4.76 28.79
CA PRO A 450 -29.53 4.40 30.07
C PRO A 450 -29.64 2.91 30.44
N ASN A 451 -30.31 2.10 29.62
CA ASN A 451 -30.40 0.65 29.80
C ASN A 451 -29.32 -0.04 28.97
N PHE A 452 -28.13 -0.20 29.57
CA PHE A 452 -27.02 -0.97 29.00
C PHE A 452 -27.43 -2.44 28.82
N TYR A 453 -27.73 -2.86 27.60
CA TYR A 453 -27.80 -4.28 27.26
C TYR A 453 -26.42 -4.73 26.77
N SER A 454 -25.91 -5.85 27.30
CA SER A 454 -24.72 -6.48 26.72
C SER A 454 -25.02 -6.92 25.28
N GLN A 455 -24.04 -6.79 24.39
CA GLN A 455 -24.18 -7.14 22.96
C GLN A 455 -24.72 -8.57 22.75
N LEU A 456 -24.37 -9.50 23.63
CA LEU A 456 -24.91 -10.86 23.65
C LEU A 456 -26.42 -10.92 23.94
N LYS A 457 -26.93 -10.05 24.82
CA LYS A 457 -28.36 -9.99 25.16
C LYS A 457 -29.19 -9.33 24.05
N GLN A 458 -28.57 -8.47 23.24
CA GLN A 458 -29.17 -7.91 22.03
C GLN A 458 -29.26 -8.96 20.91
N LEU A 459 -28.19 -9.74 20.69
CA LEU A 459 -28.21 -10.91 19.80
C LEU A 459 -29.23 -11.96 20.24
N SER A 460 -29.25 -12.32 21.53
CA SER A 460 -30.18 -13.32 22.07
C SER A 460 -31.63 -12.86 22.10
N SER A 461 -31.90 -11.56 21.93
CA SER A 461 -33.25 -11.00 21.83
C SER A 461 -33.69 -10.73 20.38
N GLY A 462 -32.85 -11.12 19.39
CA GLY A 462 -33.17 -10.99 17.98
C GLY A 462 -33.02 -9.57 17.41
N ILE A 463 -32.28 -8.69 18.11
CA ILE A 463 -32.01 -7.32 17.62
C ILE A 463 -30.75 -7.36 16.74
N ASN A 464 -30.89 -6.91 15.49
CA ASN A 464 -29.77 -6.80 14.56
C ASN A 464 -28.76 -5.76 15.05
N LEU A 465 -27.50 -6.17 15.13
CA LEU A 465 -26.38 -5.30 15.46
C LEU A 465 -25.94 -4.48 14.23
N ASN A 466 -25.35 -3.32 14.46
CA ASN A 466 -24.69 -2.56 13.41
C ASN A 466 -23.48 -3.35 12.86
N ALA A 467 -23.13 -3.15 11.59
CA ALA A 467 -22.02 -3.85 10.92
C ALA A 467 -20.69 -3.78 11.70
N GLU A 468 -20.37 -2.62 12.29
CA GLU A 468 -19.16 -2.44 13.10
C GLU A 468 -19.20 -3.22 14.43
N ASP A 469 -20.38 -3.30 15.05
CA ASP A 469 -20.58 -4.07 16.29
C ASP A 469 -20.56 -5.59 15.99
N SER A 470 -21.11 -6.04 14.84
CA SER A 470 -21.03 -7.44 14.41
C SER A 470 -19.61 -7.86 14.03
N ASP A 471 -18.86 -7.02 13.30
CA ASP A 471 -17.47 -7.29 12.91
C ASP A 471 -16.52 -7.35 14.12
N GLY A 472 -16.92 -6.73 15.23
CA GLY A 472 -16.25 -6.86 16.51
C GLY A 472 -16.60 -8.16 17.26
N LEU A 473 -17.86 -8.57 17.24
CA LEU A 473 -18.33 -9.71 18.02
C LEU A 473 -18.05 -11.06 17.37
N ILE A 474 -18.09 -11.15 16.05
CA ILE A 474 -17.91 -12.42 15.30
C ILE A 474 -16.60 -13.12 15.69
N PRO A 475 -15.43 -12.45 15.72
CA PRO A 475 -14.20 -13.13 16.11
C PRO A 475 -14.17 -13.65 17.54
N LEU A 476 -14.84 -12.95 18.47
CA LEU A 476 -14.91 -13.36 19.88
C LEU A 476 -15.85 -14.56 20.06
N LEU A 477 -17.00 -14.53 19.36
CA LEU A 477 -18.00 -15.58 19.38
C LEU A 477 -17.55 -16.86 18.65
N ALA A 478 -16.64 -16.75 17.68
CA ALA A 478 -16.07 -17.93 17.03
C ALA A 478 -14.86 -18.51 17.80
N SER A 479 -13.98 -17.64 18.31
CA SER A 479 -12.78 -18.10 19.03
C SER A 479 -13.08 -18.71 20.40
N PHE A 480 -14.09 -18.21 21.13
CA PHE A 480 -14.43 -18.71 22.46
C PHE A 480 -14.97 -20.16 22.46
N PRO A 481 -16.02 -20.52 21.68
CA PRO A 481 -16.52 -21.89 21.61
C PRO A 481 -15.51 -22.87 21.03
N ALA A 482 -14.72 -22.44 20.04
CA ALA A 482 -13.66 -23.28 19.49
C ALA A 482 -12.60 -23.61 20.55
N SER A 483 -12.15 -22.61 21.32
CA SER A 483 -11.17 -22.82 22.39
C SER A 483 -11.70 -23.72 23.50
N LEU A 484 -12.98 -23.55 23.84
CA LEU A 484 -13.68 -24.36 24.84
C LEU A 484 -13.92 -25.80 24.37
N SER A 485 -14.10 -26.04 23.07
CA SER A 485 -14.22 -27.39 22.50
C SER A 485 -12.93 -28.20 22.68
N ILE A 486 -11.75 -27.58 22.47
CA ILE A 486 -10.46 -28.22 22.75
C ILE A 486 -10.32 -28.52 24.24
N LEU A 487 -10.72 -27.56 25.10
CA LEU A 487 -10.63 -27.75 26.54
C LEU A 487 -11.53 -28.91 27.00
N PHE A 488 -12.72 -29.05 26.42
CA PHE A 488 -13.61 -30.20 26.68
C PHE A 488 -13.06 -31.53 26.18
N LEU A 489 -12.37 -31.56 25.03
CA LEU A 489 -11.69 -32.75 24.53
C LEU A 489 -10.51 -33.21 25.43
N LEU A 490 -9.95 -32.29 26.22
CA LEU A 490 -8.82 -32.55 27.11
C LEU A 490 -9.23 -32.76 28.58
N LEU A 491 -10.51 -32.52 28.93
CA LEU A 491 -11.05 -32.80 30.26
C LEU A 491 -11.41 -34.28 30.34
N ASN A 492 -10.86 -34.97 31.34
CA ASN A 492 -11.27 -36.34 31.67
C ASN A 492 -12.62 -36.32 32.41
N ASP A 493 -13.44 -37.37 32.24
CA ASP A 493 -14.74 -37.51 32.93
C ASP A 493 -14.63 -37.35 34.46
N GLU A 494 -13.51 -37.71 35.08
CA GLU A 494 -13.29 -37.50 36.53
C GLU A 494 -13.16 -36.03 36.95
N GLU A 495 -12.69 -35.14 36.07
CA GLU A 495 -12.64 -33.69 36.34
C GLU A 495 -13.99 -33.01 36.05
N LEU A 496 -14.78 -33.58 35.14
CA LEU A 496 -16.13 -33.12 34.77
C LEU A 496 -17.19 -33.55 35.80
N PHE A 497 -17.05 -34.76 36.36
CA PHE A 497 -17.96 -35.36 37.35
C PHE A 497 -17.37 -35.42 38.77
N GLY A 498 -16.27 -34.69 39.03
CA GLY A 498 -15.53 -34.73 40.28
C GLY A 498 -16.40 -34.59 41.53
N SER A 499 -16.59 -35.73 42.22
CA SER A 499 -17.10 -35.87 43.58
C SER A 499 -16.55 -34.80 44.55
N PRO A 500 -17.27 -34.44 45.63
CA PRO A 500 -16.91 -33.32 46.51
C PRO A 500 -15.71 -33.69 47.40
N VAL A 501 -14.53 -33.79 46.81
CA VAL A 501 -13.27 -33.94 47.53
C VAL A 501 -12.46 -32.67 47.28
N LYS A 502 -12.16 -31.98 48.37
CA LYS A 502 -11.30 -30.79 48.43
C LYS A 502 -9.88 -31.14 47.98
N VAL A 503 -9.66 -31.25 46.67
CA VAL A 503 -8.33 -31.22 46.06
C VAL A 503 -8.18 -29.84 45.44
N LYS A 504 -7.17 -29.09 45.88
CA LYS A 504 -6.89 -27.72 45.48
C LYS A 504 -6.49 -27.64 44.00
N PHE A 505 -7.48 -27.55 43.11
CA PHE A 505 -7.34 -26.84 41.84
C PHE A 505 -7.43 -25.33 42.10
N SER A 506 -6.39 -24.75 42.69
CA SER A 506 -6.36 -23.32 43.05
C SER A 506 -6.02 -22.38 41.88
N LYS A 507 -6.10 -22.82 40.61
CA LYS A 507 -5.82 -21.95 39.45
C LYS A 507 -6.81 -22.05 38.27
N LEU A 508 -7.92 -22.77 38.38
CA LEU A 508 -8.90 -22.88 37.29
C LEU A 508 -10.37 -22.91 37.78
N THR A 509 -10.68 -22.23 38.89
CA THR A 509 -12.03 -22.18 39.46
C THR A 509 -12.98 -21.15 38.82
N ILE A 510 -12.81 -20.86 37.53
CA ILE A 510 -13.72 -20.01 36.73
C ILE A 510 -13.62 -20.62 35.33
N VAL A 511 -14.50 -21.54 34.93
CA VAL A 511 -15.64 -21.24 34.04
C VAL A 511 -16.86 -22.17 34.29
N THR A 512 -16.71 -23.30 34.99
CA THR A 512 -17.79 -24.30 35.10
C THR A 512 -18.93 -23.90 36.04
N ARG A 513 -18.65 -23.21 37.15
CA ARG A 513 -19.70 -22.81 38.12
C ARG A 513 -20.68 -21.74 37.61
N SER A 514 -20.30 -20.93 36.63
CA SER A 514 -21.20 -19.93 36.02
C SER A 514 -22.04 -20.48 34.86
N LEU A 515 -21.68 -21.64 34.32
CA LEU A 515 -22.47 -22.34 33.31
C LEU A 515 -23.52 -23.26 33.95
N ILE A 516 -23.23 -23.87 35.10
CA ILE A 516 -24.15 -24.75 35.83
C ILE A 516 -25.22 -23.96 36.62
N ALA A 517 -25.04 -22.65 36.80
CA ALA A 517 -26.03 -21.77 37.45
C ALA A 517 -26.99 -21.07 36.47
N PHE A 518 -26.99 -21.47 35.19
CA PHE A 518 -28.06 -21.11 34.26
C PHE A 518 -29.16 -22.18 34.37
N ASP A 519 -30.27 -21.78 34.98
CA ASP A 519 -31.53 -22.50 35.17
C ASP A 519 -31.76 -23.72 34.24
N GLU A 520 -32.10 -24.83 34.88
CA GLU A 520 -32.66 -26.06 34.29
C GLU A 520 -33.99 -25.87 33.52
N ASP A 521 -34.51 -24.64 33.37
CA ASP A 521 -35.88 -24.40 32.89
C ASP A 521 -36.02 -23.69 31.52
N ARG A 522 -34.96 -23.36 30.77
CA ARG A 522 -35.11 -22.56 29.51
C ARG A 522 -34.29 -22.94 28.27
N PHE A 523 -33.82 -24.18 28.14
CA PHE A 523 -33.13 -24.64 26.91
C PHE A 523 -33.79 -25.81 26.17
N GLY A 524 -35.01 -26.20 26.55
CA GLY A 524 -35.79 -27.18 25.79
C GLY A 524 -36.53 -26.55 24.60
N MET A 525 -35.85 -25.92 23.64
CA MET A 525 -36.51 -25.58 22.34
C MET A 525 -35.59 -25.12 21.18
N PHE A 526 -34.34 -25.59 21.05
CA PHE A 526 -33.51 -25.16 19.90
C PHE A 526 -32.64 -26.23 19.21
N PHE A 527 -32.87 -27.52 19.44
CA PHE A 527 -32.35 -28.58 18.58
C PHE A 527 -33.46 -29.52 18.16
N GLY A 528 -33.95 -29.32 16.94
CA GLY A 528 -34.88 -30.19 16.23
C GLY A 528 -34.74 -29.92 14.74
N PHE A 529 -34.13 -30.89 14.06
CA PHE A 529 -33.77 -31.01 12.64
C PHE A 529 -32.44 -30.41 12.20
#